data_AF-A0A4P6JMS1-F1
#
_entry.id   AF-A0A4P6JMS1-F1
#
_cell.length_a   1.000
_cell.length_b   1.000
_cell.length_c   1.000
_cell.angle_alpha   90.00
_cell.angle_beta   90.00
_cell.angle_gamma   90.00
#
_symmetry.space_group_name_H-M   'P 1'
#
loop_
_entity.id
_entity.type
_entity.pdbx_description
1 polymer ?
#
loop_
_entity_poly.entity_id
_entity_poly.type
_entity_poly.pdbx_seq_one_letter_code
_entity_poly.pdbx_strand_id
1 'polypeptide(L)'
;MRPASPCFDQQMLAQMQDNDPVVLRYRTLFALLDWGLVPERQALPSHPGRRPHPEIAYVKALLIKFDSCTQLRRFLLEHPLLVLELGFRPKPSPHSPYGFDIERTVPCDRWLRYKQQTLNASVLHALFVHTAHALKAAIPGLGEKVAIDVKHLYAWVQENNPSPYVKERYNPQRQPKGDPDCRLGVKRSSNQEQPNGSTKVVKEYLWGYGSGLISAISQNMAISS
;
A
#
# COMPACT_ATOMS: atom_id res chain seq x y z
N MET A 1 -49.22 16.13 2.23
CA MET A 1 -47.97 15.98 3.00
C MET A 1 -47.11 14.91 2.34
N ARG A 2 -46.01 15.29 1.67
CA ARG A 2 -44.97 14.31 1.30
C ARG A 2 -44.23 13.95 2.59
N PRO A 3 -44.01 12.67 2.92
CA PRO A 3 -43.10 12.35 4.01
C PRO A 3 -41.73 12.90 3.60
N ALA A 4 -41.17 13.78 4.42
CA ALA A 4 -39.79 14.22 4.26
C ALA A 4 -38.94 12.94 4.27
N SER A 5 -38.34 12.61 3.12
CA SER A 5 -37.28 11.61 3.10
C SER A 5 -36.24 12.07 4.12
N PRO A 6 -35.74 11.20 5.02
CA PRO A 6 -34.73 11.61 5.97
C PRO A 6 -33.50 11.94 5.14
N CYS A 7 -33.27 13.22 4.90
CA CYS A 7 -31.93 13.71 4.62
C CYS A 7 -31.16 13.38 5.89
N PHE A 8 -30.50 12.21 5.88
CA PHE A 8 -29.67 11.78 6.99
C PHE A 8 -28.66 12.90 7.23
N ASP A 9 -28.69 13.49 8.43
CA ASP A 9 -28.08 14.78 8.71
C ASP A 9 -26.56 14.71 8.48
N GLN A 10 -26.09 15.42 7.46
CA GLN A 10 -24.66 15.47 7.12
C GLN A 10 -23.83 16.01 8.30
N GLN A 11 -24.40 16.88 9.13
CA GLN A 11 -23.72 17.41 10.30
C GLN A 11 -23.52 16.33 11.37
N MET A 12 -24.54 15.49 11.59
CA MET A 12 -24.44 14.35 12.51
C MET A 12 -23.37 13.36 12.04
N LEU A 13 -23.34 13.01 10.74
CA LEU A 13 -22.31 12.11 10.20
C LEU A 13 -20.90 12.70 10.34
N ALA A 14 -20.74 14.00 10.09
CA ALA A 14 -19.46 14.66 10.29
C ALA A 14 -19.00 14.61 11.76
N GLN A 15 -19.91 14.89 12.69
CA GLN A 15 -19.63 14.75 14.13
C GLN A 15 -19.27 13.32 14.53
N MET A 16 -19.92 12.31 13.94
CA MET A 16 -19.56 10.92 14.17
C MET A 16 -18.16 10.60 13.64
N GLN A 17 -17.81 11.07 12.43
CA GLN A 17 -16.47 10.90 11.87
C GLN A 17 -15.39 11.58 12.73
N ASP A 18 -15.67 12.75 13.27
CA ASP A 18 -14.73 13.51 14.10
C ASP A 18 -14.47 12.88 15.48
N ASN A 19 -15.38 12.01 15.95
CA ASN A 19 -15.25 11.30 17.22
C ASN A 19 -14.88 9.82 17.05
N ASP A 20 -14.81 9.30 15.83
CA ASP A 20 -14.48 7.90 15.57
C ASP A 20 -12.95 7.68 15.62
N PRO A 21 -12.44 6.82 16.53
CA PRO A 21 -11.00 6.66 16.72
C PRO A 21 -10.30 6.03 15.50
N VAL A 22 -10.99 5.21 14.72
CA VAL A 22 -10.45 4.60 13.51
C VAL A 22 -10.32 5.65 12.42
N VAL A 23 -11.35 6.46 12.22
CA VAL A 23 -11.33 7.60 11.30
C VAL A 23 -10.20 8.56 11.66
N LEU A 24 -10.09 8.98 12.92
CA LEU A 24 -9.04 9.91 13.37
C LEU A 24 -7.62 9.37 13.14
N ARG A 25 -7.40 8.08 13.40
CA ARG A 25 -6.11 7.42 13.14
C ARG A 25 -5.73 7.49 11.66
N TYR A 26 -6.65 7.12 10.78
CA TYR A 26 -6.38 7.14 9.33
C TYR A 26 -6.35 8.55 8.77
N ARG A 27 -7.14 9.48 9.29
CA ARG A 27 -7.08 10.90 8.95
C ARG A 27 -5.70 11.48 9.25
N THR A 28 -5.14 11.19 10.43
CA THR A 28 -3.77 11.57 10.79
C THR A 28 -2.74 10.98 9.83
N LEU A 29 -2.87 9.69 9.48
CA LEU A 29 -1.99 9.04 8.50
C LEU A 29 -2.09 9.71 7.12
N PHE A 30 -3.31 9.95 6.65
CA PHE A 30 -3.57 10.51 5.33
C PHE A 30 -3.18 11.98 5.23
N ALA A 31 -3.16 12.73 6.34
CA ALA A 31 -2.69 14.12 6.37
C ALA A 31 -1.19 14.25 6.02
N LEU A 32 -0.41 13.17 6.09
CA LEU A 32 1.01 13.16 5.75
C LEU A 32 1.28 13.04 4.24
N LEU A 33 0.24 12.79 3.43
CA LEU A 33 0.37 12.49 2.01
C LEU A 33 -0.20 13.62 1.15
N ASP A 34 0.51 13.98 0.08
CA ASP A 34 0.02 14.96 -0.91
C ASP A 34 -0.95 14.30 -1.89
N TRP A 35 -2.24 14.39 -1.58
CA TRP A 35 -3.30 13.84 -2.42
C TRP A 35 -3.50 14.57 -3.75
N GLY A 36 -2.93 15.77 -3.93
CA GLY A 36 -2.94 16.48 -5.22
C GLY A 36 -2.21 15.73 -6.33
N LEU A 37 -1.32 14.80 -5.96
CA LEU A 37 -0.58 13.93 -6.88
C LEU A 37 -1.41 12.77 -7.42
N VAL A 38 -2.55 12.46 -6.80
CA VAL A 38 -3.44 11.38 -7.27
C VAL A 38 -4.34 11.95 -8.36
N PRO A 39 -4.23 11.48 -9.62
CA PRO A 39 -5.03 12.02 -10.70
C PRO A 39 -6.51 11.76 -10.43
N GLU A 40 -7.28 12.83 -10.33
CA GLU A 40 -8.72 12.71 -10.39
C GLU A 40 -9.09 12.42 -11.86
N ARG A 41 -9.76 11.29 -12.12
CA ARG A 41 -10.32 11.05 -13.46
C ARG A 41 -11.24 12.23 -13.78
N GLN A 42 -10.86 13.01 -14.80
CA GLN A 42 -11.58 14.22 -15.20
C GLN A 42 -13.09 13.95 -15.28
N ALA A 43 -13.84 14.81 -14.61
CA ALA A 43 -15.26 14.65 -14.27
C ALA A 43 -16.23 14.88 -15.44
N LEU A 44 -15.79 14.83 -16.68
CA LEU A 44 -16.68 14.87 -17.84
C LEU A 44 -17.05 13.45 -18.25
N PRO A 45 -18.33 13.04 -18.09
CA PRO A 45 -18.75 11.75 -18.61
C PRO A 45 -18.76 11.84 -20.13
N SER A 46 -17.82 11.18 -20.80
CA SER A 46 -17.95 10.93 -22.25
C SER A 46 -19.14 10.01 -22.56
N HIS A 47 -19.71 9.35 -21.55
CA HIS A 47 -20.86 8.45 -21.67
C HIS A 47 -21.80 8.56 -20.46
N PRO A 48 -23.14 8.51 -20.66
CA PRO A 48 -24.10 8.41 -19.57
C PRO A 48 -23.90 7.11 -18.79
N GLY A 49 -23.72 7.19 -17.47
CA GLY A 49 -23.49 6.02 -16.62
C GLY A 49 -23.20 6.35 -15.15
N ARG A 50 -23.22 5.32 -14.31
CA ARG A 50 -22.86 5.45 -12.89
C ARG A 50 -21.40 5.86 -12.77
N ARG A 51 -21.15 6.92 -12.01
CA ARG A 51 -19.78 7.40 -11.81
C ARG A 51 -19.00 6.40 -10.95
N PRO A 52 -17.79 5.97 -11.36
CA PRO A 52 -16.94 5.14 -10.51
C PRO A 52 -16.53 5.89 -9.24
N HIS A 53 -16.01 5.18 -8.24
CA HIS A 53 -15.37 5.84 -7.10
C HIS A 53 -14.11 6.57 -7.55
N PRO A 54 -13.74 7.67 -6.88
CA PRO A 54 -12.53 8.41 -7.22
C PRO A 54 -11.27 7.57 -6.93
N GLU A 55 -10.19 7.81 -7.69
CA GLU A 55 -8.96 7.03 -7.56
C GLU A 55 -8.35 7.14 -6.15
N ILE A 56 -8.46 8.34 -5.55
CA ILE A 56 -8.02 8.62 -4.18
C ILE A 56 -8.62 7.64 -3.16
N ALA A 57 -9.88 7.23 -3.33
CA ALA A 57 -10.52 6.29 -2.40
C ALA A 57 -9.89 4.90 -2.46
N TYR A 58 -9.52 4.45 -3.66
CA TYR A 58 -8.80 3.19 -3.83
C TYR A 58 -7.38 3.27 -3.28
N VAL A 59 -6.66 4.37 -3.55
CA VAL A 59 -5.30 4.57 -3.02
C VAL A 59 -5.32 4.59 -1.49
N LYS A 60 -6.20 5.39 -0.88
CA LYS A 60 -6.37 5.42 0.58
C LYS A 60 -6.71 4.04 1.14
N ALA A 61 -7.65 3.31 0.52
CA ALA A 61 -8.03 1.97 0.97
C ALA A 61 -6.86 0.98 0.91
N LEU A 62 -6.04 1.03 -0.13
CA LEU A 62 -4.87 0.15 -0.29
C LEU A 62 -3.70 0.50 0.62
N LEU A 63 -3.63 1.75 1.10
CA LEU A 63 -2.69 2.17 2.14
C LEU A 63 -3.10 1.66 3.53
N ILE A 64 -4.34 1.20 3.70
CA ILE A 64 -4.72 0.47 4.89
C ILE A 64 -4.11 -0.93 4.81
N LYS A 65 -3.08 -1.15 5.63
CA LYS A 65 -2.29 -2.38 5.61
C LYS A 65 -3.12 -3.60 6.06
N PHE A 66 -3.42 -4.49 5.12
CA PHE A 66 -4.00 -5.82 5.35
C PHE A 66 -3.31 -6.87 4.46
N ASP A 67 -3.35 -8.13 4.88
CA ASP A 67 -2.72 -9.24 4.14
C ASP A 67 -3.55 -9.65 2.91
N SER A 68 -4.84 -9.30 2.86
CA SER A 68 -5.72 -9.61 1.74
C SER A 68 -6.81 -8.57 1.50
N CYS A 69 -7.27 -8.45 0.25
CA CYS A 69 -8.43 -7.63 -0.09
C CYS A 69 -9.73 -8.09 0.60
N THR A 70 -9.81 -9.36 1.02
CA THR A 70 -10.96 -9.90 1.75
C THR A 70 -11.00 -9.37 3.19
N GLN A 71 -9.84 -9.34 3.87
CA GLN A 71 -9.74 -8.70 5.18
C GLN A 71 -9.97 -7.19 5.08
N LEU A 72 -9.39 -6.53 4.08
CA LEU A 72 -9.65 -5.11 3.82
C LEU A 72 -11.15 -4.85 3.63
N ARG A 73 -11.83 -5.62 2.78
CA ARG A 73 -13.27 -5.45 2.58
C ARG A 73 -14.04 -5.63 3.88
N ARG A 74 -13.78 -6.71 4.62
CA ARG A 74 -14.46 -6.98 5.89
C ARG A 74 -14.30 -5.82 6.86
N PHE A 75 -13.07 -5.33 7.03
CA PHE A 75 -12.78 -4.16 7.85
C PHE A 75 -13.57 -2.92 7.41
N LEU A 76 -13.66 -2.65 6.11
CA LEU A 76 -14.44 -1.52 5.60
C LEU A 76 -15.96 -1.68 5.84
N LEU A 77 -16.49 -2.91 5.83
CA LEU A 77 -17.89 -3.16 6.19
C LEU A 77 -18.15 -2.91 7.67
N GLU A 78 -17.17 -3.22 8.52
CA GLU A 78 -17.21 -3.02 9.98
C GLU A 78 -17.00 -1.54 10.37
N HIS A 79 -16.40 -0.72 9.51
CA HIS A 79 -16.13 0.70 9.75
C HIS A 79 -16.75 1.65 8.69
N PRO A 80 -18.08 1.86 8.70
CA PRO A 80 -18.79 2.68 7.71
C PRO A 80 -18.34 4.14 7.64
N LEU A 81 -17.99 4.75 8.76
CA LEU A 81 -17.50 6.13 8.82
C LEU A 81 -16.13 6.28 8.13
N LEU A 82 -15.30 5.24 8.20
CA LEU A 82 -14.05 5.19 7.45
C LEU A 82 -14.30 5.11 5.94
N VAL A 83 -15.33 4.40 5.49
CA VAL A 83 -15.70 4.34 4.06
C VAL A 83 -15.95 5.74 3.49
N LEU A 84 -16.60 6.61 4.28
CA LEU A 84 -16.81 8.02 3.93
C LEU A 84 -15.50 8.82 3.96
N GLU A 85 -14.66 8.65 4.98
CA GLU A 85 -13.33 9.30 5.11
C GLU A 85 -12.38 8.95 3.94
N LEU A 86 -12.48 7.72 3.43
CA LEU A 86 -11.73 7.30 2.24
C LEU A 86 -12.22 8.00 0.97
N GLY A 87 -13.45 8.53 0.95
CA GLY A 87 -14.04 9.19 -0.21
C GLY A 87 -14.76 8.22 -1.16
N PHE A 88 -15.15 7.03 -0.69
CA PHE A 88 -16.09 6.21 -1.44
C PHE A 88 -17.44 6.94 -1.55
N ARG A 89 -18.13 6.73 -2.68
CA ARG A 89 -19.38 7.43 -3.01
C ARG A 89 -20.54 6.60 -2.45
N PRO A 90 -21.19 7.03 -1.34
CA PRO A 90 -22.22 6.24 -0.69
C PRO A 90 -23.41 6.00 -1.61
N LYS A 91 -23.96 4.77 -1.58
CA LYS A 91 -25.24 4.44 -2.21
C LYS A 91 -26.35 4.63 -1.18
N PRO A 92 -27.24 5.62 -1.36
CA PRO A 92 -28.26 5.94 -0.37
C PRO A 92 -29.11 4.72 -0.01
N SER A 93 -29.37 4.55 1.29
CA SER A 93 -30.25 3.51 1.82
C SER A 93 -30.97 4.03 3.05
N PRO A 94 -32.31 4.12 3.02
CA PRO A 94 -33.09 4.65 4.14
C PRO A 94 -33.12 3.70 5.34
N HIS A 95 -32.71 2.43 5.17
CA HIS A 95 -32.72 1.41 6.22
C HIS A 95 -31.38 1.27 6.94
N SER A 96 -30.36 2.00 6.51
CA SER A 96 -29.03 1.96 7.12
C SER A 96 -28.90 3.00 8.23
N PRO A 97 -28.28 2.67 9.37
CA PRO A 97 -28.01 3.63 10.45
C PRO A 97 -27.04 4.75 10.06
N TYR A 98 -26.39 4.66 8.89
CA TYR A 98 -25.52 5.71 8.35
C TYR A 98 -26.13 6.40 7.11
N GLY A 99 -27.36 6.05 6.73
CA GLY A 99 -28.05 6.60 5.54
C GLY A 99 -27.57 6.04 4.19
N PHE A 100 -26.67 5.06 4.18
CA PHE A 100 -26.18 4.41 2.96
C PHE A 100 -25.96 2.91 3.11
N ASP A 101 -26.11 2.18 2.01
CA ASP A 101 -25.84 0.75 1.94
C ASP A 101 -24.32 0.52 1.85
N ILE A 102 -23.74 0.06 2.95
CA ILE A 102 -22.30 -0.14 3.08
C ILE A 102 -21.82 -1.24 2.14
N GLU A 103 -22.55 -2.37 2.07
CA GLU A 103 -22.17 -3.50 1.23
C GLU A 103 -22.13 -3.15 -0.25
N ARG A 104 -23.10 -2.37 -0.72
CA ARG A 104 -23.16 -1.90 -2.11
C ARG A 104 -22.20 -0.75 -2.38
N THR A 105 -21.80 0.00 -1.36
CA THR A 105 -20.85 1.13 -1.48
C THR A 105 -19.41 0.63 -1.55
N VAL A 106 -19.01 -0.28 -0.65
CA VAL A 106 -17.65 -0.81 -0.60
C VAL A 106 -17.44 -1.75 -1.80
N PRO A 107 -16.37 -1.58 -2.59
CA PRO A 107 -16.08 -2.50 -3.69
C PRO A 107 -15.88 -3.95 -3.22
N CYS A 108 -16.20 -4.91 -4.09
CA CYS A 108 -15.95 -6.32 -3.80
C CYS A 108 -14.45 -6.65 -3.85
N ASP A 109 -14.07 -7.75 -3.19
CA ASP A 109 -12.67 -8.23 -3.12
C ASP A 109 -12.02 -8.34 -4.49
N ARG A 110 -12.76 -8.84 -5.49
CA ARG A 110 -12.26 -8.99 -6.86
C ARG A 110 -11.86 -7.63 -7.45
N TRP A 111 -12.67 -6.60 -7.23
CA TRP A 111 -12.38 -5.26 -7.73
C TRP A 111 -11.23 -4.60 -6.96
N LEU A 112 -11.16 -4.78 -5.65
CA LEU A 112 -10.03 -4.30 -4.84
C LEU A 112 -8.71 -4.95 -5.29
N ARG A 113 -8.70 -6.26 -5.56
CA ARG A 113 -7.52 -6.96 -6.10
C ARG A 113 -7.14 -6.45 -7.49
N TYR A 114 -8.12 -6.28 -8.37
CA TYR A 114 -7.89 -5.69 -9.68
C TYR A 114 -7.25 -4.30 -9.55
N LYS A 115 -7.79 -3.45 -8.66
CA LYS A 115 -7.23 -2.13 -8.40
C LYS A 115 -5.82 -2.21 -7.82
N GLN A 116 -5.56 -3.09 -6.87
CA GLN A 116 -4.21 -3.30 -6.32
C GLN A 116 -3.20 -3.69 -7.41
N GLN A 117 -3.60 -4.55 -8.36
CA GLN A 117 -2.73 -5.05 -9.44
C GLN A 117 -2.57 -4.06 -10.60
N THR A 118 -3.54 -3.17 -10.81
CA THR A 118 -3.56 -2.24 -11.94
C THR A 118 -3.34 -0.78 -11.55
N LEU A 119 -3.13 -0.52 -10.25
CA LEU A 119 -2.83 0.82 -9.77
C LEU A 119 -1.55 1.31 -10.42
N ASN A 120 -1.56 2.54 -10.90
CA ASN A 120 -0.40 3.13 -11.52
C ASN A 120 0.72 3.32 -10.48
N ALA A 121 1.80 2.55 -10.62
CA ALA A 121 2.97 2.62 -9.75
C ALA A 121 3.58 4.03 -9.69
N SER A 122 3.44 4.85 -10.74
CA SER A 122 3.94 6.22 -10.74
C SER A 122 3.25 7.10 -9.69
N VAL A 123 1.98 6.85 -9.38
CA VAL A 123 1.24 7.60 -8.36
C VAL A 123 1.76 7.27 -6.97
N LEU A 124 1.94 5.97 -6.68
CA LEU A 124 2.53 5.53 -5.40
C LEU A 124 3.96 6.04 -5.23
N HIS A 125 4.75 5.99 -6.30
CA HIS A 125 6.11 6.51 -6.31
C HIS A 125 6.14 8.03 -6.07
N ALA A 126 5.26 8.80 -6.71
CA ALA A 126 5.15 10.24 -6.51
C ALA A 126 4.77 10.57 -5.06
N LEU A 127 3.77 9.90 -4.49
CA LEU A 127 3.39 10.05 -3.08
C LEU A 127 4.57 9.76 -2.15
N PHE A 128 5.29 8.66 -2.39
CA PHE A 128 6.45 8.27 -1.59
C PHE A 128 7.57 9.32 -1.66
N VAL A 129 7.97 9.73 -2.86
CA VAL A 129 9.03 10.72 -3.08
C VAL A 129 8.67 12.06 -2.44
N HIS A 130 7.44 12.52 -2.61
CA HIS A 130 6.99 13.77 -2.00
C HIS A 130 7.01 13.69 -0.47
N THR A 131 6.54 12.58 0.10
CA THR A 131 6.58 12.35 1.56
C THR A 131 8.02 12.35 2.08
N ALA A 132 8.95 11.69 1.37
CA ALA A 132 10.37 11.68 1.74
C ALA A 132 10.99 13.10 1.70
N HIS A 133 10.67 13.90 0.68
CA HIS A 133 11.11 15.30 0.61
C HIS A 133 10.52 16.16 1.73
N ALA A 134 9.23 16.01 2.02
CA ALA A 134 8.57 16.73 3.11
C ALA A 134 9.20 16.40 4.45
N LEU A 135 9.48 15.12 4.73
CA LEU A 135 10.16 14.68 5.95
C LEU A 135 11.59 15.23 6.04
N LYS A 136 12.35 15.20 4.94
CA LYS A 136 13.71 15.74 4.89
C LYS A 136 13.74 17.25 5.16
N ALA A 137 12.73 17.99 4.68
CA ALA A 137 12.60 19.42 4.94
C ALA A 137 12.16 19.72 6.38
N ALA A 138 11.28 18.90 6.95
CA ALA A 138 10.72 19.10 8.28
C ALA A 138 11.67 18.68 9.43
N ILE A 139 12.59 17.74 9.18
CA ILE A 139 13.46 17.16 10.20
C ILE A 139 14.92 17.47 9.86
N PRO A 140 15.54 18.47 10.52
CA PRO A 140 16.97 18.76 10.37
C PRO A 140 17.83 17.52 10.66
N GLY A 141 18.87 17.32 9.85
CA GLY A 141 19.78 16.18 9.97
C GLY A 141 19.19 14.83 9.50
N LEU A 142 17.93 14.79 9.03
CA LEU A 142 17.35 13.55 8.52
C LEU A 142 18.11 13.06 7.28
N GLY A 143 18.66 11.85 7.39
CA GLY A 143 19.42 11.20 6.33
C GLY A 143 20.92 11.51 6.33
N GLU A 144 21.45 12.25 7.31
CA GLU A 144 22.91 12.43 7.47
C GLU A 144 23.59 11.12 7.90
N LYS A 145 22.93 10.35 8.77
CA LYS A 145 23.34 9.00 9.15
C LYS A 145 22.27 8.02 8.71
N VAL A 146 22.64 7.14 7.78
CA VAL A 146 21.77 6.07 7.30
C VAL A 146 22.40 4.71 7.55
N ALA A 147 21.61 3.79 8.08
CA ALA A 147 21.93 2.37 8.08
C ALA A 147 21.10 1.70 7.00
N ILE A 148 21.73 0.86 6.18
CA ILE A 148 21.08 0.15 5.09
C ILE A 148 21.24 -1.35 5.34
N ASP A 149 20.12 -2.05 5.44
CA ASP A 149 20.08 -3.51 5.43
C ASP A 149 19.37 -3.99 4.16
N VAL A 150 19.97 -4.93 3.43
CA VAL A 150 19.37 -5.47 2.20
C VAL A 150 19.13 -6.96 2.40
N LYS A 151 17.85 -7.32 2.49
CA LYS A 151 17.40 -8.72 2.55
C LYS A 151 16.96 -9.18 1.16
N HIS A 152 17.33 -10.40 0.81
CA HIS A 152 16.81 -11.04 -0.40
C HIS A 152 15.43 -11.62 -0.10
N LEU A 153 14.42 -11.23 -0.90
CA LEU A 153 13.11 -11.85 -0.93
C LEU A 153 13.07 -12.84 -2.08
N TYR A 154 12.74 -14.10 -1.77
CA TYR A 154 12.67 -15.15 -2.76
C TYR A 154 11.36 -15.02 -3.55
N ALA A 155 11.44 -15.03 -4.87
CA ALA A 155 10.26 -15.11 -5.72
C ALA A 155 9.62 -16.50 -5.61
N TRP A 156 8.29 -16.56 -5.64
CA TRP A 156 7.57 -17.83 -5.66
C TRP A 156 7.53 -18.39 -7.08
N VAL A 157 8.66 -18.95 -7.52
CA VAL A 157 8.84 -19.48 -8.88
C VAL A 157 9.42 -20.90 -8.84
N GLN A 158 9.16 -21.68 -9.88
CA GLN A 158 9.61 -23.08 -9.97
C GLN A 158 11.14 -23.19 -9.90
N GLU A 159 11.84 -22.21 -10.44
CA GLU A 159 13.30 -22.05 -10.50
C GLU A 159 13.95 -21.97 -9.12
N ASN A 160 13.20 -21.56 -8.09
CA ASN A 160 13.69 -21.53 -6.71
C ASN A 160 13.44 -22.85 -5.95
N ASN A 161 12.60 -23.75 -6.46
CA ASN A 161 12.35 -25.04 -5.83
C ASN A 161 13.44 -26.06 -6.26
N PRO A 162 14.22 -26.66 -5.36
CA PRO A 162 15.30 -27.58 -5.73
C PRO A 162 14.80 -28.92 -6.31
N SER A 163 13.56 -29.31 -6.08
CA SER A 163 13.02 -30.61 -6.51
C SER A 163 12.83 -30.77 -8.03
N PRO A 164 12.18 -29.84 -8.76
CA PRO A 164 11.98 -30.00 -10.20
C PRO A 164 13.29 -29.82 -10.98
N TYR A 165 13.46 -30.62 -12.04
CA TYR A 165 14.48 -30.33 -13.05
C TYR A 165 14.06 -29.11 -13.88
N VAL A 166 14.88 -28.06 -13.86
CA VAL A 166 14.67 -26.84 -14.65
C VAL A 166 15.93 -26.58 -15.46
N LYS A 167 15.81 -26.63 -16.79
CA LYS A 167 16.92 -26.36 -17.70
C LYS A 167 17.32 -24.89 -17.62
N GLU A 168 18.62 -24.61 -17.50
CA GLU A 168 19.15 -23.24 -17.40
C GLU A 168 18.51 -22.42 -16.26
N ARG A 169 18.27 -23.07 -15.11
CA ARG A 169 17.63 -22.50 -13.91
C ARG A 169 18.06 -21.07 -13.54
N TYR A 170 19.34 -20.74 -13.73
CA TYR A 170 19.92 -19.45 -13.35
C TYR A 170 20.42 -18.67 -14.59
N ASN A 171 19.59 -18.57 -15.62
CA ASN A 171 19.88 -17.77 -16.81
C ASN A 171 19.10 -16.43 -16.74
N PRO A 172 19.77 -15.27 -16.61
CA PRO A 172 19.09 -13.97 -16.50
C PRO A 172 18.32 -13.58 -17.78
N GLN A 173 18.57 -14.25 -18.92
CA GLN A 173 17.82 -14.06 -20.17
C GLN A 173 16.54 -14.91 -20.23
N ARG A 174 16.28 -15.75 -19.21
CA ARG A 174 15.11 -16.62 -19.13
C ARG A 174 14.29 -16.29 -17.88
N GLN A 175 13.40 -15.32 -18.05
CA GLN A 175 12.54 -14.88 -16.98
C GLN A 175 11.55 -15.98 -16.54
N PRO A 176 11.44 -16.28 -15.23
CA PRO A 176 10.43 -17.19 -14.71
C PRO A 176 9.00 -16.81 -15.11
N LYS A 177 8.20 -17.79 -15.50
CA LYS A 177 6.79 -17.58 -15.87
C LYS A 177 5.92 -17.15 -14.68
N GLY A 178 6.23 -17.65 -13.49
CA GLY A 178 5.46 -17.39 -12.27
C GLY A 178 5.61 -15.97 -11.74
N ASP A 179 6.70 -15.30 -12.10
CA ASP A 179 6.99 -13.93 -11.67
C ASP A 179 7.89 -13.22 -12.71
N PRO A 180 7.30 -12.52 -13.69
CA PRO A 180 8.04 -11.81 -14.74
C PRO A 180 8.89 -10.63 -14.24
N ASP A 181 8.63 -10.13 -13.02
CA ASP A 181 9.27 -8.93 -12.48
C ASP A 181 10.50 -9.26 -11.61
N CYS A 182 10.62 -10.51 -11.15
CA CYS A 182 11.76 -10.92 -10.32
C CYS A 182 13.10 -10.86 -11.09
N ARG A 183 14.22 -10.79 -10.37
CA ARG A 183 15.56 -10.77 -11.00
C ARG A 183 16.44 -11.85 -10.41
N LEU A 184 17.39 -12.32 -11.22
CA LEU A 184 18.40 -13.27 -10.76
C LEU A 184 19.41 -12.56 -9.85
N GLY A 185 19.43 -12.94 -8.58
CA GLY A 185 20.36 -12.48 -7.55
C GLY A 185 21.44 -13.51 -7.23
N VAL A 186 22.53 -13.04 -6.63
CA VAL A 186 23.63 -13.87 -6.13
C VAL A 186 23.92 -13.53 -4.69
N LYS A 187 23.75 -14.51 -3.80
CA LYS A 187 24.18 -14.44 -2.41
C LYS A 187 25.55 -15.09 -2.28
N ARG A 188 26.53 -14.33 -1.80
CA ARG A 188 27.88 -14.82 -1.50
C ARG A 188 28.04 -14.94 0.01
N SER A 189 28.44 -16.10 0.49
CA SER A 189 28.83 -16.31 1.87
C SER A 189 30.31 -16.65 1.93
N SER A 190 31.05 -15.93 2.77
CA SER A 190 32.48 -16.15 3.06
C SER A 190 32.71 -16.36 4.56
N ASN A 191 31.70 -16.83 5.30
CA ASN A 191 31.83 -16.97 6.76
C ASN A 191 32.21 -18.40 7.19
N GLN A 192 32.51 -19.28 6.23
CA GLN A 192 32.98 -20.63 6.49
C GLN A 192 34.51 -20.64 6.42
N GLU A 193 35.15 -20.43 7.56
CA GLU A 193 36.57 -20.74 7.75
C GLU A 193 36.76 -22.25 7.74
N GLN A 194 37.62 -22.72 6.87
CA GLN A 194 38.04 -24.11 6.84
C GLN A 194 39.14 -24.36 7.88
N PRO A 195 39.38 -25.63 8.26
CA PRO A 195 40.43 -25.99 9.23
C PRO A 195 41.85 -25.51 8.88
N ASN A 196 42.08 -25.17 7.61
CA ASN A 196 43.35 -24.65 7.10
C ASN A 196 43.43 -23.10 7.08
N GLY A 197 42.47 -22.41 7.68
CA GLY A 197 42.40 -20.94 7.70
C GLY A 197 41.94 -20.30 6.38
N SER A 198 41.60 -21.09 5.35
CA SER A 198 41.05 -20.56 4.10
C SER A 198 39.54 -20.35 4.18
N THR A 199 39.05 -19.32 3.49
CA THR A 199 37.63 -19.00 3.46
C THR A 199 36.96 -19.59 2.22
N LYS A 200 35.95 -20.46 2.38
CA LYS A 200 35.19 -20.97 1.24
C LYS A 200 34.10 -19.97 0.83
N VAL A 201 34.19 -19.46 -0.40
CA VAL A 201 33.11 -18.64 -0.97
C VAL A 201 32.02 -19.55 -1.51
N VAL A 202 30.88 -19.59 -0.84
CA VAL A 202 29.66 -20.25 -1.33
C VAL A 202 28.82 -19.22 -2.08
N LYS A 203 28.47 -19.52 -3.34
CA LYS A 203 27.55 -18.70 -4.15
C LYS A 203 26.21 -19.41 -4.27
N GLU A 204 25.15 -18.79 -3.81
CA GLU A 204 23.77 -19.21 -3.99
C GLU A 204 23.10 -18.27 -4.99
N TYR A 205 22.54 -18.83 -6.06
CA TYR A 205 21.76 -18.07 -7.06
C TYR A 205 20.29 -18.24 -6.73
N LEU A 206 19.51 -17.16 -6.84
CA LEU A 206 18.07 -17.18 -6.59
C LEU A 206 17.35 -16.17 -7.48
N TRP A 207 16.11 -16.46 -7.83
CA TRP A 207 15.21 -15.46 -8.41
C TRP A 207 14.47 -14.73 -7.31
N GLY A 208 14.45 -13.41 -7.35
CA GLY A 208 13.88 -12.65 -6.24
C GLY A 208 14.03 -11.15 -6.36
N TYR A 209 13.91 -10.49 -5.22
CA TYR A 209 13.97 -9.05 -5.06
C TYR A 209 14.94 -8.67 -3.95
N GLY A 210 15.60 -7.53 -4.09
CA GLY A 210 16.28 -6.88 -2.99
C GLY A 210 15.28 -6.03 -2.21
N SER A 211 15.04 -6.37 -0.95
CA SER A 211 14.31 -5.51 -0.01
C SER A 211 15.31 -4.76 0.85
N GLY A 212 15.52 -3.49 0.53
CA GLY A 212 16.35 -2.58 1.32
C GLY A 212 15.53 -1.90 2.42
N LEU A 213 15.92 -2.08 3.68
CA LEU A 213 15.50 -1.22 4.78
C LEU A 213 16.55 -0.13 4.95
N ILE A 214 16.12 1.12 4.81
CA ILE A 214 16.96 2.29 5.08
C ILE A 214 16.42 2.93 6.36
N SER A 215 17.27 2.99 7.39
CA SER A 215 16.96 3.67 8.64
C SER A 215 17.79 4.94 8.73
N ALA A 216 17.13 6.09 8.80
CA ALA A 216 17.78 7.36 9.08
C ALA A 216 17.78 7.61 10.59
N ILE A 217 18.95 7.88 11.16
CA ILE A 217 19.09 8.20 12.58
C ILE A 217 19.19 9.72 12.69
N SER A 218 18.18 10.36 13.26
CA SER A 218 18.28 11.77 13.65
C SER A 218 18.91 11.85 15.04
N GLN A 219 19.95 12.67 15.19
CA GLN A 219 20.44 13.03 16.51
C GLN A 219 19.45 14.03 17.10
N ASN A 220 18.71 13.63 18.14
CA ASN A 220 17.93 14.59 18.90
C ASN A 220 18.84 15.74 19.34
N MET A 221 18.54 16.96 18.91
CA MET A 221 18.97 18.14 19.64
C MET A 221 18.53 17.93 21.09
N ALA A 222 19.49 18.03 22.00
CA ALA A 222 19.21 18.13 23.41
C ALA A 222 18.09 19.15 23.59
N ILE A 223 17.04 18.76 24.30
CA ILE A 223 16.03 19.69 24.78
C ILE A 223 16.78 20.60 25.75
N SER A 224 17.21 21.76 25.27
CA SER A 224 17.68 22.85 26.10
C SER A 224 16.52 23.23 27.01
N SER A 225 16.80 23.17 28.31
CA SER A 225 15.88 23.40 29.43
C SER A 225 15.27 24.79 29.43
#